data_AF-A0A1F2WGU4-F1
#
_entry.id   AF-A0A1F2WGU4-F1
#
_cell.length_a   1.000
_cell.length_b   1.000
_cell.length_c   1.000
_cell.angle_alpha   90.00
_cell.angle_beta   90.00
_cell.angle_gamma   90.00
#
_symmetry.space_group_name_H-M   'P 1'
#
loop_
_entity.id
_entity.type
_entity.pdbx_description
1 polymer ?
#
loop_
_entity_poly.entity_id
_entity_poly.type
_entity_poly.pdbx_seq_one_letter_code
_entity_poly.pdbx_strand_id
1 'polypeptide(L)'
;MTLEELEREVVRLEDIQAIKDLQCKYGYYMDSHHRDEVYDLFSDDTESIEIESTGLFLGKKGVGKFFLDNDLLEPGQTKTPGWINILIIMDGAVIDVDPSGATAKGRWTTWLAEAMIVGGIPRQQWVQGYYENEYVKEDGKWLFKKLHWNVTFFTSFERGWLNVPLLGLLNRPDADAPAPHFHPYPSGYRLPYSFAHPVTGE
;
A
#
# COMPACT_ATOMS: atom_id res chain seq x y z
N MET A 1 7.18 6.12 -36.23
CA MET A 1 7.43 5.07 -35.23
C MET A 1 8.51 4.15 -35.77
N THR A 2 9.71 4.26 -35.22
CA THR A 2 10.85 3.38 -35.54
C THR A 2 10.72 2.06 -34.78
N LEU A 3 11.55 1.06 -35.13
CA LEU A 3 11.64 -0.18 -34.37
C LEU A 3 12.07 0.08 -32.92
N GLU A 4 13.04 0.97 -32.71
CA GLU A 4 13.52 1.35 -31.37
C GLU A 4 12.41 2.02 -30.53
N GLU A 5 11.57 2.85 -31.14
CA GLU A 5 10.43 3.48 -30.45
C GLU A 5 9.38 2.44 -30.02
N LEU A 6 9.15 1.42 -30.86
CA LEU A 6 8.28 0.29 -30.55
C LEU A 6 8.83 -0.58 -29.42
N GLU A 7 10.12 -0.93 -29.48
CA GLU A 7 10.77 -1.74 -28.45
C GLU A 7 10.72 -1.05 -27.08
N ARG A 8 10.98 0.26 -27.04
CA ARG A 8 10.86 1.04 -25.80
C ARG A 8 9.43 1.05 -25.26
N GLU A 9 8.44 1.17 -26.14
CA GLU A 9 7.03 1.18 -25.73
C GLU A 9 6.60 -0.20 -25.21
N VAL A 10 7.05 -1.29 -25.83
CA VAL A 10 6.81 -2.65 -25.34
C VAL A 10 7.40 -2.83 -23.94
N VAL A 11 8.66 -2.45 -23.72
CA VAL A 11 9.30 -2.53 -22.40
C VAL A 11 8.53 -1.71 -21.36
N ARG A 12 8.07 -0.51 -21.72
CA ARG A 12 7.27 0.33 -20.83
C ARG A 12 5.95 -0.34 -20.43
N LEU A 13 5.27 -1.00 -21.37
CA LEU A 13 4.02 -1.72 -21.10
C LEU A 13 4.26 -2.99 -20.25
N GLU A 14 5.35 -3.71 -20.50
CA GLU A 14 5.78 -4.85 -19.68
C GLU A 14 6.08 -4.40 -18.24
N ASP A 15 6.73 -3.26 -18.07
CA ASP A 15 7.02 -2.66 -16.76
C ASP A 15 5.74 -2.27 -16.01
N ILE A 16 4.77 -1.68 -16.69
CA ILE A 16 3.45 -1.39 -16.12
C ILE A 16 2.77 -2.69 -15.64
N GLN A 17 2.80 -3.75 -16.44
CA GLN A 17 2.22 -5.03 -16.06
C GLN A 17 2.96 -5.65 -14.87
N ALA A 18 4.29 -5.60 -14.84
CA ALA A 18 5.10 -6.11 -13.74
C ALA A 18 4.78 -5.38 -12.42
N ILE A 19 4.57 -4.06 -12.46
CA ILE A 19 4.16 -3.27 -11.29
C ILE A 19 2.74 -3.63 -10.83
N LYS A 20 1.81 -3.88 -11.77
CA LYS A 20 0.47 -4.42 -11.44
C LYS A 20 0.55 -5.76 -10.73
N ASP A 21 1.35 -6.67 -11.26
CA ASP A 21 1.54 -7.98 -10.67
C ASP A 21 2.17 -7.87 -9.27
N LEU A 22 3.16 -6.99 -9.09
CA LEU A 22 3.78 -6.69 -7.81
C LEU A 22 2.74 -6.22 -6.77
N GLN A 23 1.93 -5.23 -7.12
CA GLN A 23 0.91 -4.69 -6.22
C GLN A 23 -0.16 -5.74 -5.86
N CYS A 24 -0.61 -6.53 -6.82
CA CYS A 24 -1.58 -7.60 -6.58
C CYS A 24 -1.00 -8.70 -5.69
N LYS A 25 0.25 -9.13 -5.93
CA LYS A 25 0.94 -10.12 -5.08
C LYS A 25 1.09 -9.61 -3.65
N TYR A 26 1.49 -8.35 -3.47
CA TYR A 26 1.51 -7.69 -2.16
C TYR A 26 0.15 -7.83 -1.46
N GLY A 27 -0.95 -7.54 -2.14
CA GLY A 27 -2.29 -7.70 -1.57
C GLY A 27 -2.61 -9.14 -1.14
N TYR A 28 -2.30 -10.14 -1.97
CA TYR A 28 -2.52 -11.54 -1.60
C TYR A 28 -1.66 -11.99 -0.42
N TYR A 29 -0.41 -11.52 -0.33
CA TYR A 29 0.45 -11.83 0.82
C TYR A 29 -0.07 -11.17 2.10
N MET A 30 -0.61 -9.95 2.01
CA MET A 30 -1.29 -9.28 3.13
C MET A 30 -2.52 -10.06 3.59
N ASP A 31 -3.40 -10.48 2.67
CA ASP A 31 -4.64 -11.24 2.96
C ASP A 31 -4.36 -12.56 3.71
N SER A 32 -3.19 -13.14 3.43
CA SER A 32 -2.78 -14.45 3.93
C SER A 32 -1.68 -14.39 4.99
N HIS A 33 -1.36 -13.20 5.49
CA HIS A 33 -0.35 -12.94 6.53
C HIS A 33 1.06 -13.49 6.23
N HIS A 34 1.46 -13.51 4.95
CA HIS A 34 2.79 -13.91 4.47
C HIS A 34 3.76 -12.71 4.57
N ARG A 35 4.17 -12.40 5.81
CA ARG A 35 4.86 -11.15 6.16
C ARG A 35 6.30 -11.09 5.64
N ASP A 36 6.98 -12.22 5.61
CA ASP A 36 8.33 -12.35 5.05
C ASP A 36 8.29 -12.09 3.53
N GLU A 37 7.31 -12.66 2.84
CA GLU A 37 7.10 -12.42 1.42
C GLU A 37 6.75 -10.95 1.12
N VAL A 38 5.96 -10.29 1.98
CA VAL A 38 5.72 -8.84 1.87
C VAL A 38 7.03 -8.07 2.03
N TYR A 39 7.84 -8.40 3.04
CA TYR A 39 9.12 -7.73 3.30
C TYR A 39 10.06 -7.81 2.09
N ASP A 40 10.10 -8.94 1.40
CA ASP A 40 10.96 -9.17 0.23
C ASP A 40 10.55 -8.38 -1.03
N LEU A 41 9.34 -7.80 -1.06
CA LEU A 41 8.90 -6.93 -2.18
C LEU A 41 9.49 -5.53 -2.15
N PHE A 42 10.20 -5.17 -1.09
CA PHE A 42 10.80 -3.85 -0.90
C PHE A 42 12.26 -3.85 -1.34
N SER A 43 12.70 -2.76 -1.95
CA SER A 43 14.11 -2.52 -2.27
C SER A 43 14.94 -2.33 -0.99
N ASP A 44 16.22 -2.67 -1.02
CA ASP A 44 17.14 -2.33 0.07
C ASP A 44 17.31 -0.81 0.25
N ASP A 45 17.11 -0.04 -0.83
CA ASP A 45 17.08 1.42 -0.88
C ASP A 45 15.66 2.00 -0.65
N THR A 46 14.75 1.22 -0.05
CA THR A 46 13.42 1.70 0.36
C THR A 46 13.56 2.96 1.20
N GLU A 47 12.84 4.02 0.84
CA GLU A 47 12.90 5.29 1.56
C GLU A 47 12.00 5.25 2.80
N SER A 48 10.74 4.82 2.63
CA SER A 48 9.78 4.77 3.72
C SER A 48 8.53 3.96 3.42
N ILE A 49 7.83 3.57 4.49
CA ILE A 49 6.45 3.12 4.43
C ILE A 49 5.58 3.91 5.41
N GLU A 50 4.35 4.19 5.00
CA GLU A 50 3.31 4.77 5.84
C GLU A 50 1.98 4.12 5.48
N ILE A 51 1.37 3.45 6.45
CA ILE A 51 0.14 2.69 6.27
C ILE A 51 -0.87 3.16 7.31
N GLU A 52 -2.09 3.46 6.86
CA GLU A 52 -3.21 3.81 7.74
C GLU A 52 -2.97 5.03 8.63
N SER A 53 -2.06 5.92 8.22
CA SER A 53 -1.64 7.07 9.03
C SER A 53 -1.13 6.70 10.42
N THR A 54 -0.54 5.51 10.54
CA THR A 54 0.03 4.99 11.79
C THR A 54 1.42 5.57 12.10
N GLY A 55 2.01 6.29 11.15
CA GLY A 55 3.33 6.88 11.26
C GLY A 55 4.24 6.46 10.12
N LEU A 56 5.36 7.17 10.00
CA LEU A 56 6.36 6.93 8.96
C LEU A 56 7.45 6.01 9.50
N PHE A 57 7.71 4.92 8.79
CA PHE A 57 8.78 3.96 9.06
C PHE A 57 9.83 4.10 7.97
N LEU A 58 11.08 4.34 8.34
CA LEU A 58 12.14 4.74 7.42
C LEU A 58 13.03 3.56 7.02
N GLY A 59 13.39 3.51 5.74
CA GLY A 59 14.32 2.48 5.26
C GLY A 59 13.68 1.10 5.14
N LYS A 60 14.46 0.17 4.57
CA LYS A 60 14.18 -1.28 4.64
C LYS A 60 14.04 -1.78 6.10
N LYS A 61 14.77 -1.17 7.05
CA LYS A 61 14.61 -1.46 8.48
C LYS A 61 13.21 -1.10 8.99
N GLY A 62 12.65 0.03 8.56
CA GLY A 62 11.29 0.43 8.89
C GLY A 62 10.24 -0.55 8.34
N VAL A 63 10.48 -1.12 7.16
CA VAL A 63 9.65 -2.21 6.60
C VAL A 63 9.63 -3.41 7.55
N GLY A 64 10.80 -3.86 8.00
CA GLY A 64 10.93 -4.97 8.95
C GLY A 64 10.21 -4.66 10.27
N LYS A 65 10.37 -3.44 10.80
CA LYS A 65 9.69 -3.00 12.01
C LYS A 65 8.17 -3.08 11.88
N PHE A 66 7.62 -2.63 10.76
CA PHE A 66 6.18 -2.62 10.57
C PHE A 66 5.59 -4.02 10.35
N PHE A 67 6.17 -4.78 9.43
CA PHE A 67 5.60 -6.07 9.01
C PHE A 67 6.04 -7.25 9.86
N LEU A 68 7.29 -7.29 10.34
CA LEU A 68 7.84 -8.43 11.06
C LEU A 68 7.77 -8.24 12.58
N ASP A 69 8.10 -7.05 13.09
CA ASP A 69 8.21 -6.77 14.53
C ASP A 69 6.89 -6.27 15.15
N ASN A 70 5.76 -6.95 14.91
CA ASN A 70 4.50 -6.62 15.57
C ASN A 70 3.96 -7.77 16.43
N ASP A 71 3.32 -7.41 17.54
CA ASP A 71 2.78 -8.35 18.54
C ASP A 71 1.47 -9.01 18.10
N LEU A 72 1.06 -8.84 16.84
CA LEU A 72 -0.20 -9.38 16.35
C LEU A 72 -0.09 -10.87 16.02
N LEU A 73 1.10 -11.34 15.61
CA LEU A 73 1.33 -12.72 15.13
C LEU A 73 2.73 -13.23 15.46
N GLU A 74 2.83 -14.50 15.88
CA GLU A 74 4.13 -15.16 16.13
C GLU A 74 4.98 -15.19 14.84
N PRO A 75 6.33 -15.10 14.93
CA PRO A 75 7.20 -15.18 13.76
C PRO A 75 6.89 -16.40 12.86
N GLY A 76 6.74 -16.18 11.55
CA GLY A 76 6.38 -17.22 10.58
C GLY A 76 4.92 -17.70 10.61
N GLN A 77 4.08 -17.16 11.51
CA GLN A 77 2.66 -17.50 11.56
C GLN A 77 1.89 -16.84 10.41
N THR A 78 1.33 -17.67 9.53
CA THR A 78 0.44 -17.25 8.42
C THR A 78 -1.03 -17.63 8.65
N LYS A 79 -1.29 -18.63 9.52
CA LYS A 79 -2.65 -19.11 9.83
C LYS A 79 -3.18 -18.45 11.10
N THR A 80 -4.31 -17.76 10.95
CA THR A 80 -4.87 -16.88 11.98
C THR A 80 -6.37 -17.13 12.13
N PRO A 81 -6.80 -18.21 12.81
CA PRO A 81 -8.22 -18.50 12.97
C PRO A 81 -8.98 -17.32 13.57
N GLY A 82 -10.07 -16.90 12.91
CA GLY A 82 -10.88 -15.75 13.33
C GLY A 82 -10.34 -14.39 12.86
N TRP A 83 -9.25 -14.36 12.08
CA TRP A 83 -8.78 -13.18 11.37
C TRP A 83 -8.89 -13.40 9.86
N ILE A 84 -9.62 -12.50 9.21
CA ILE A 84 -9.77 -12.42 7.76
C ILE A 84 -9.35 -11.02 7.33
N ASN A 85 -8.50 -10.92 6.32
CA ASN A 85 -8.15 -9.70 5.64
C ASN A 85 -8.46 -9.89 4.15
N ILE A 86 -9.19 -8.94 3.54
CA ILE A 86 -9.56 -8.95 2.12
C ILE A 86 -9.19 -7.60 1.54
N LEU A 87 -7.98 -7.49 1.03
CA LEU A 87 -7.44 -6.31 0.37
C LEU A 87 -7.90 -6.27 -1.09
N ILE A 88 -8.87 -5.42 -1.36
CA ILE A 88 -9.45 -5.23 -2.69
C ILE A 88 -8.70 -4.10 -3.39
N ILE A 89 -7.71 -4.47 -4.20
CA ILE A 89 -6.98 -3.55 -5.09
C ILE A 89 -7.77 -3.43 -6.40
N MET A 90 -8.18 -2.22 -6.77
CA MET A 90 -8.91 -2.00 -8.02
C MET A 90 -7.96 -1.92 -9.23
N ASP A 91 -8.30 -2.60 -10.33
CA ASP A 91 -7.51 -2.63 -11.59
C ASP A 91 -7.48 -1.27 -12.34
N GLY A 92 -8.19 -0.25 -11.84
CA GLY A 92 -8.17 1.11 -12.36
C GLY A 92 -6.97 1.96 -11.91
N ALA A 93 -5.80 1.35 -11.72
CA ALA A 93 -4.60 2.03 -11.26
C ALA A 93 -4.00 2.94 -12.34
N VAL A 94 -3.39 4.05 -11.93
CA VAL A 94 -2.60 4.92 -12.81
C VAL A 94 -1.14 4.73 -12.47
N ILE A 95 -0.38 4.18 -13.43
CA ILE A 95 1.05 3.90 -13.29
C ILE A 95 1.79 4.75 -14.32
N ASP A 96 2.77 5.50 -13.86
CA ASP A 96 3.65 6.31 -14.68
C ASP A 96 5.09 5.82 -14.53
N VAL A 97 5.62 5.24 -15.60
CA VAL A 97 7.00 4.72 -15.66
C VAL A 97 7.88 5.83 -16.22
N ASP A 98 8.94 6.17 -15.48
CA ASP A 98 9.89 7.20 -15.90
C ASP A 98 10.50 6.84 -17.27
N PRO A 99 10.81 7.82 -18.15
CA PRO A 99 11.40 7.56 -19.46
C PRO A 99 12.71 6.75 -19.43
N SER A 100 13.45 6.77 -18.32
CA SER A 100 14.64 5.93 -18.11
C SER A 100 14.32 4.45 -17.90
N GLY A 101 13.09 4.11 -17.52
CA GLY A 101 12.67 2.76 -17.14
C GLY A 101 13.19 2.29 -15.78
N ALA A 102 13.82 3.16 -14.99
CA ALA A 102 14.42 2.79 -13.70
C ALA A 102 13.49 2.98 -12.49
N THR A 103 12.51 3.88 -12.60
CA THR A 103 11.57 4.20 -11.52
C THR A 103 10.16 4.35 -12.06
N ALA A 104 9.17 4.20 -11.20
CA ALA A 104 7.78 4.46 -11.54
C ALA A 104 6.99 4.98 -10.33
N LYS A 105 5.86 5.63 -10.60
CA LYS A 105 4.87 6.01 -9.60
C LYS A 105 3.56 5.31 -9.88
N GLY A 106 2.82 4.94 -8.85
CA GLY A 106 1.55 4.25 -9.00
C GLY A 106 0.51 4.70 -7.98
N ARG A 107 -0.65 5.12 -8.49
CA ARG A 107 -1.86 5.35 -7.68
C ARG A 107 -2.79 4.17 -7.78
N TRP A 108 -3.22 3.66 -6.62
CA TRP A 108 -4.17 2.57 -6.50
C TRP A 108 -5.32 2.97 -5.61
N THR A 109 -6.54 2.62 -6.01
CA THR A 109 -7.67 2.71 -5.07
C THR A 109 -7.84 1.36 -4.41
N THR A 110 -7.92 1.37 -3.09
CA THR A 110 -7.99 0.14 -2.30
C THR A 110 -9.11 0.22 -1.28
N TRP A 111 -9.79 -0.90 -1.14
CA TRP A 111 -10.67 -1.20 -0.02
C TRP A 111 -10.10 -2.36 0.77
N LEU A 112 -10.37 -2.38 2.05
CA LEU A 112 -10.09 -3.52 2.92
C LEU A 112 -11.37 -3.87 3.67
N ALA A 113 -11.79 -5.12 3.54
CA ALA A 113 -12.75 -5.72 4.46
C ALA A 113 -11.98 -6.63 5.41
N GLU A 114 -12.02 -6.31 6.69
CA GLU A 114 -11.28 -7.05 7.71
C GLU A 114 -12.22 -7.53 8.81
N ALA A 115 -11.97 -8.73 9.34
CA ALA A 115 -12.56 -9.19 10.58
C ALA A 115 -11.47 -9.79 11.46
N MET A 116 -11.40 -9.41 12.73
CA MET A 116 -10.39 -9.89 13.66
C MET A 116 -10.85 -9.76 15.11
N ILE A 117 -10.15 -10.42 16.04
CA ILE A 117 -10.37 -10.26 17.47
C ILE A 117 -9.26 -9.38 18.04
N VAL A 118 -9.61 -8.18 18.53
CA VAL A 118 -8.65 -7.26 19.17
C VAL A 118 -8.97 -7.18 20.65
N GLY A 119 -8.03 -7.59 21.51
CA GLY A 119 -8.23 -7.57 22.98
C GLY A 119 -9.43 -8.41 23.44
N GLY A 120 -9.72 -9.52 22.76
CA GLY A 120 -10.85 -10.40 23.04
C GLY A 120 -12.20 -9.94 22.49
N ILE A 121 -12.26 -8.81 21.77
CA ILE A 121 -13.49 -8.27 21.19
C ILE A 121 -13.47 -8.48 19.67
N PRO A 122 -14.44 -9.23 19.10
CA PRO A 122 -14.60 -9.35 17.66
C PRO A 122 -14.87 -7.98 17.02
N ARG A 123 -14.20 -7.71 15.91
CA ARG A 123 -14.37 -6.51 15.08
C ARG A 123 -14.52 -6.94 13.63
N GLN A 124 -15.35 -6.22 12.89
CA GLN A 124 -15.39 -6.26 11.44
C GLN A 124 -15.42 -4.84 10.90
N GLN A 125 -14.59 -4.57 9.90
CA GLN A 125 -14.21 -3.23 9.52
C GLN A 125 -14.17 -3.07 8.01
N TRP A 126 -14.48 -1.85 7.58
CA TRP A 126 -14.17 -1.37 6.24
C TRP A 126 -13.12 -0.29 6.33
N VAL A 127 -12.09 -0.42 5.50
CA VAL A 127 -11.10 0.62 5.25
C VAL A 127 -11.16 0.98 3.79
N GLN A 128 -11.07 2.27 3.49
CA GLN A 128 -10.88 2.74 2.13
C GLN A 128 -9.76 3.75 2.13
N GLY A 129 -8.91 3.68 1.12
CA GLY A 129 -7.85 4.63 0.92
C GLY A 129 -7.24 4.54 -0.46
N TYR A 130 -6.15 5.27 -0.62
CA TYR A 130 -5.37 5.30 -1.84
C TYR A 130 -3.92 4.97 -1.52
N TYR A 131 -3.34 4.05 -2.28
CA TYR A 131 -1.90 3.94 -2.33
C TYR A 131 -1.35 5.01 -3.27
N GLU A 132 -0.31 5.70 -2.83
CA GLU A 132 0.54 6.56 -3.66
C GLU A 132 1.98 6.09 -3.56
N ASN A 133 2.29 5.09 -4.36
CA ASN A 133 3.54 4.34 -4.24
C ASN A 133 4.58 4.83 -5.24
N GLU A 134 5.84 4.66 -4.85
CA GLU A 134 7.00 4.82 -5.74
C GLU A 134 7.73 3.48 -5.82
N TYR A 135 8.17 3.15 -7.04
CA TYR A 135 8.78 1.88 -7.38
C TYR A 135 10.16 2.11 -7.98
N VAL A 136 11.03 1.11 -7.81
CA VAL A 136 12.36 1.08 -8.39
C VAL A 136 12.60 -0.26 -9.09
N LYS A 137 13.36 -0.24 -10.18
CA LYS A 137 13.73 -1.43 -10.93
C LYS A 137 15.18 -1.81 -10.60
N GLU A 138 15.36 -2.98 -10.02
CA GLU A 138 16.65 -3.53 -9.60
C GLU A 138 16.83 -4.91 -10.25
N ASP A 139 17.95 -5.11 -10.94
CA ASP A 139 18.26 -6.37 -11.64
C ASP A 139 17.10 -6.89 -12.51
N GLY A 140 16.37 -5.98 -13.16
CA GLY A 140 15.23 -6.27 -14.02
C GLY A 140 13.91 -6.56 -13.30
N LYS A 141 13.85 -6.41 -11.97
CA LYS A 141 12.65 -6.63 -11.15
C LYS A 141 12.17 -5.32 -10.53
N TRP A 142 10.85 -5.11 -10.54
CA TRP A 142 10.24 -3.99 -9.84
C TRP A 142 10.04 -4.31 -8.37
N LEU A 143 10.36 -3.34 -7.53
CA LEU A 143 10.25 -3.40 -6.07
C LEU A 143 9.63 -2.10 -5.54
N PHE A 144 9.06 -2.15 -4.34
CA PHE A 144 8.64 -0.93 -3.63
C PHE A 144 9.85 -0.14 -3.17
N LYS A 145 9.87 1.15 -3.51
CA LYS A 145 10.80 2.14 -2.96
C LYS A 145 10.13 3.00 -1.89
N LYS A 146 8.84 3.29 -2.08
CA LYS A 146 7.98 3.95 -1.10
C LYS A 146 6.59 3.37 -1.18
N LEU A 147 6.02 3.02 -0.03
CA LEU A 147 4.64 2.58 0.08
C LEU A 147 3.87 3.53 1.00
N HIS A 148 2.86 4.20 0.47
CA HIS A 148 2.06 5.17 1.22
C HIS A 148 0.58 4.88 1.01
N TRP A 149 -0.06 4.28 2.00
CA TRP A 149 -1.50 4.05 2.01
C TRP A 149 -2.22 5.09 2.87
N ASN A 150 -2.74 6.12 2.21
CA ASN A 150 -3.52 7.14 2.88
C ASN A 150 -4.98 6.70 3.03
N VAL A 151 -5.47 6.68 4.27
CA VAL A 151 -6.84 6.25 4.58
C VAL A 151 -7.81 7.42 4.50
N THR A 152 -8.88 7.22 3.73
CA THR A 152 -10.04 8.12 3.72
C THR A 152 -10.94 7.83 4.93
N PHE A 153 -11.21 6.56 5.21
CA PHE A 153 -11.93 6.15 6.42
C PHE A 153 -11.52 4.73 6.83
N PHE A 154 -11.64 4.45 8.12
CA PHE A 154 -11.49 3.15 8.73
C PHE A 154 -12.61 3.00 9.74
N THR A 155 -13.65 2.24 9.42
CA THR A 155 -14.90 2.21 10.19
C THR A 155 -15.29 0.79 10.56
N SER A 156 -16.14 0.63 11.59
CA SER A 156 -16.80 -0.66 11.79
C SER A 156 -17.92 -0.82 10.77
N PHE A 157 -18.09 -2.02 10.25
CA PHE A 157 -19.09 -2.30 9.23
C PHE A 157 -20.51 -1.93 9.68
N GLU A 158 -20.84 -2.16 10.95
CA GLU A 158 -22.18 -1.94 11.49
C GLU A 158 -22.52 -0.46 11.64
N ARG A 159 -21.52 0.38 11.96
CA ARG A 159 -21.73 1.80 12.23
C ARG A 159 -21.64 2.66 10.98
N GLY A 160 -20.80 2.26 10.03
CA GLY A 160 -20.57 2.95 8.77
C GLY A 160 -19.75 4.24 8.94
N TRP A 161 -19.09 4.64 7.85
CA TRP A 161 -18.15 5.78 7.84
C TRP A 161 -18.83 7.13 8.07
N LEU A 162 -20.14 7.26 7.80
CA LEU A 162 -20.89 8.48 8.08
C LEU A 162 -20.92 8.80 9.59
N ASN A 163 -21.10 7.77 10.42
CA ASN A 163 -21.23 7.93 11.88
C ASN A 163 -19.89 7.78 12.60
N VAL A 164 -19.05 6.83 12.15
CA VAL A 164 -17.75 6.54 12.77
C VAL A 164 -16.69 6.39 11.69
N PRO A 165 -16.15 7.49 11.14
CA PRO A 165 -15.21 7.41 10.02
C PRO A 165 -13.83 6.91 10.39
N LEU A 166 -13.44 7.03 11.66
CA LEU A 166 -12.18 6.50 12.15
C LEU A 166 -12.42 5.72 13.45
N LEU A 167 -12.22 4.42 13.35
CA LEU A 167 -12.02 3.51 14.45
C LEU A 167 -10.53 3.60 14.79
N GLY A 168 -10.22 3.89 16.06
CA GLY A 168 -8.82 4.06 16.50
C GLY A 168 -7.91 2.95 15.97
N LEU A 169 -6.67 3.33 15.70
CA LEU A 169 -5.68 2.46 15.04
C LEU A 169 -5.34 1.25 15.93
N LEU A 170 -4.96 0.14 15.29
CA LEU A 170 -4.36 -1.00 15.99
C LEU A 170 -3.09 -0.54 16.72
N ASN A 171 -2.72 -1.24 17.80
CA ASN A 171 -1.43 -1.00 18.43
C ASN A 171 -0.34 -1.38 17.43
N ARG A 172 0.48 -0.40 17.02
CA ARG A 172 1.59 -0.59 16.08
C ARG A 172 2.90 -0.31 16.80
N PRO A 173 4.03 -0.86 16.32
CA PRO A 173 5.35 -0.45 16.77
C PRO A 173 5.52 1.06 16.63
N ASP A 174 6.35 1.67 17.48
CA ASP A 174 6.61 3.11 17.40
C ASP A 174 7.11 3.48 16.00
N ALA A 175 6.51 4.48 15.38
CA ALA A 175 7.01 4.98 14.10
C ALA A 175 8.30 5.79 14.29
N ASP A 176 9.12 5.89 13.24
CA ASP A 176 10.35 6.70 13.26
C ASP A 176 10.02 8.21 13.17
N ALA A 177 8.88 8.56 12.57
CA ALA A 177 8.32 9.90 12.54
C ALA A 177 6.77 9.85 12.51
N PRO A 178 6.06 10.92 12.90
CA PRO A 178 4.61 10.96 12.77
C PRO A 178 4.17 10.85 11.30
N ALA A 179 2.92 10.42 11.07
CA ALA A 179 2.36 10.38 9.73
C ALA A 179 2.36 11.79 9.12
N PRO A 180 2.85 11.96 7.87
CA PRO A 180 2.94 13.28 7.26
C PRO A 180 1.56 13.89 6.96
N HIS A 181 0.55 13.04 6.77
CA HIS A 181 -0.83 13.43 6.50
C HIS A 181 -1.79 12.58 7.33
N PHE A 182 -2.64 13.23 8.14
CA PHE A 182 -3.72 12.56 8.87
C PHE A 182 -5.02 13.35 8.70
N HIS A 183 -5.77 12.99 7.67
CA HIS A 183 -6.97 13.70 7.26
C HIS A 183 -8.12 12.76 6.87
N PRO A 184 -8.58 11.87 7.79
CA PRO A 184 -9.72 11.01 7.50
C PRO A 184 -11.01 11.83 7.28
N TYR A 185 -12.03 11.22 6.68
CA TYR A 185 -13.37 11.79 6.53
C TYR A 185 -13.88 12.33 7.88
N PRO A 186 -14.54 13.51 7.91
CA PRO A 186 -15.02 14.31 6.78
C PRO A 186 -14.09 15.45 6.33
N SER A 187 -12.77 15.33 6.52
CA SER A 187 -11.79 16.42 6.29
C SER A 187 -11.89 17.11 4.91
N GLY A 188 -12.38 16.41 3.89
CA GLY A 188 -12.37 16.87 2.50
C GLY A 188 -10.99 16.80 1.84
N TYR A 189 -9.96 16.32 2.54
CA TYR A 189 -8.63 16.14 2.00
C TYR A 189 -8.63 15.13 0.84
N ARG A 190 -7.86 15.45 -0.20
CA ARG A 190 -7.59 14.58 -1.33
C ARG A 190 -6.09 14.39 -1.41
N LEU A 191 -5.65 13.13 -1.37
CA LEU A 191 -4.24 12.82 -1.55
C LEU A 191 -3.76 13.36 -2.92
N PRO A 192 -2.72 14.20 -2.98
CA PRO A 192 -2.22 14.78 -4.23
C PRO A 192 -1.86 13.72 -5.28
N TYR A 193 -2.20 13.92 -6.55
CA TYR A 193 -1.91 12.97 -7.63
C TYR A 193 -0.43 12.99 -8.02
N SER A 194 0.17 11.83 -8.27
CA SER A 194 1.51 11.70 -8.85
C SER A 194 1.56 11.90 -10.36
N PHE A 195 0.40 11.89 -11.01
CA PHE A 195 0.26 12.01 -12.46
C PHE A 195 -0.35 13.35 -12.84
N ALA A 196 0.03 13.83 -14.03
CA ALA A 196 -0.51 15.03 -14.62
C ALA A 196 -1.88 14.78 -15.26
N HIS A 197 -2.66 15.84 -15.40
CA HIS A 197 -3.91 15.84 -16.14
C HIS A 197 -3.65 15.52 -17.64
N PRO A 198 -4.29 14.50 -18.22
CA PRO A 198 -3.91 13.98 -19.55
C PRO A 198 -4.16 14.95 -20.72
N VAL A 199 -5.02 15.97 -20.54
CA VAL A 199 -5.31 17.01 -21.54
C VAL A 199 -4.52 18.30 -21.32
N THR A 200 -4.45 18.83 -20.09
CA THR A 200 -3.80 20.12 -19.78
C THR A 200 -2.32 19.98 -19.43
N GLY A 201 -1.88 18.81 -18.96
CA GLY A 201 -0.53 18.56 -18.48
C GLY A 201 -0.23 19.13 -17.09
N GLU A 202 -1.24 19.66 -16.39
CA GLU A 202 -1.14 20.17 -15.01
C GLU A 202 -1.03 19.07 -13.96
#